data_AF-A0A1J6J5K3-F1
#
_entry.id   AF-A0A1J6J5K3-F1
#
_cell.length_a   1.000
_cell.length_b   1.000
_cell.length_c   1.000
_cell.angle_alpha   90.00
_cell.angle_beta   90.00
_cell.angle_gamma   90.00
#
_symmetry.space_group_name_H-M   'P 1'
#
loop_
_entity.id
_entity.type
_entity.pdbx_description
1 polymer ?
#
loop_
_entity_poly.entity_id
_entity_poly.type
_entity_poly.pdbx_seq_one_letter_code
_entity_poly.pdbx_strand_id
1 'polypeptide(L)'
;MYSLKAAMKWDEDVFGLEGAMENKSLNIFNSKLVLASPETATDADYAAILGVIGHEYFHSWTGNRVTCGDWFQLSLKEGLTVFRDQEFSSDMGSSTVKRIADVSKLRTYQYPQDSGPMAHPVRPHSYIKIDNFYTGKFQIIVYIGGCLELYLQLFYAGGFAGEKQRGRR
;
A
#
# COMPACT_ATOMS: atom_id res chain seq x y z
N MET A 1 10.69 -12.98 9.68
CA MET A 1 9.45 -13.32 10.43
C MET A 1 8.90 -12.15 11.25
N TYR A 2 9.73 -11.17 11.66
CA TYR A 2 9.27 -9.99 12.42
C TYR A 2 8.20 -9.16 11.69
N SER A 3 8.46 -8.73 10.45
CA SER A 3 7.57 -7.84 9.69
C SER A 3 6.14 -8.37 9.55
N LEU A 4 5.99 -9.68 9.36
CA LEU A 4 4.67 -10.32 9.26
C LEU A 4 3.91 -10.23 10.59
N LYS A 5 4.56 -10.54 11.71
CA LYS A 5 3.93 -10.45 13.04
C LYS A 5 3.56 -9.02 13.37
N ALA A 6 4.40 -8.05 13.01
CA ALA A 6 4.11 -6.63 13.18
C ALA A 6 2.91 -6.20 12.35
N ALA A 7 2.81 -6.63 11.08
CA ALA A 7 1.67 -6.34 10.22
C ALA A 7 0.37 -6.93 10.75
N MET A 8 0.39 -8.20 11.19
CA MET A 8 -0.76 -8.85 11.83
C MET A 8 -1.26 -8.04 13.03
N LYS A 9 -0.35 -7.71 13.96
CA LYS A 9 -0.71 -6.99 15.18
C LYS A 9 -1.22 -5.59 14.88
N TRP A 10 -0.61 -4.89 13.93
CA TRP A 10 -1.04 -3.55 13.56
C TRP A 10 -2.42 -3.53 12.89
N ASP A 11 -2.75 -4.52 12.06
CA ASP A 11 -4.07 -4.58 11.40
C ASP A 11 -5.19 -4.86 12.41
N GLU A 12 -4.91 -5.68 13.43
CA GLU A 12 -5.77 -5.88 14.60
C GLU A 12 -5.97 -4.57 15.37
N ASP A 13 -4.89 -3.87 15.71
CA ASP A 13 -4.94 -2.67 16.56
C ASP A 13 -5.56 -1.45 15.86
N VAL A 14 -5.35 -1.30 14.55
CA VAL A 14 -5.77 -0.10 13.80
C VAL A 14 -7.11 -0.29 13.09
N PHE A 15 -7.36 -1.47 12.53
CA PHE A 15 -8.56 -1.74 11.75
C PHE A 15 -9.49 -2.79 12.39
N GLY A 16 -9.10 -3.40 13.52
CA GLY A 16 -9.89 -4.47 14.16
C GLY A 16 -9.95 -5.74 13.30
N LEU A 17 -8.98 -5.93 12.41
CA LEU A 17 -9.00 -7.02 11.42
C LEU A 17 -8.11 -8.16 11.89
N GLU A 18 -8.72 -9.13 12.56
CA GLU A 18 -8.04 -10.38 12.88
C GLU A 18 -7.91 -11.25 11.63
N GLY A 19 -6.68 -11.68 11.35
CA GLY A 19 -6.41 -12.66 10.32
C GLY A 19 -6.73 -14.07 10.82
N ALA A 20 -7.99 -14.50 10.75
CA ALA A 20 -8.30 -15.93 10.88
C ALA A 20 -7.68 -16.66 9.67
N MET A 21 -6.60 -17.38 9.94
CA MET A 21 -5.81 -18.15 8.98
C MET A 21 -6.46 -19.52 8.80
N GLU A 22 -7.23 -19.69 7.73
CA GLU A 22 -7.70 -21.01 7.26
C GLU A 22 -7.96 -21.00 5.75
N ASN A 23 -6.94 -20.54 5.01
CA ASN A 23 -6.66 -20.73 3.57
C ASN A 23 -6.83 -19.49 2.66
N LYS A 24 -5.83 -18.59 2.70
CA LYS A 24 -5.30 -17.81 1.55
C LYS A 24 -3.92 -17.26 1.95
N SER A 25 -2.87 -18.06 1.78
CA SER A 25 -1.68 -17.95 2.64
C SER A 25 -0.44 -18.68 2.09
N LEU A 26 -0.15 -18.49 0.80
CA LEU A 26 1.13 -18.86 0.19
C LEU A 26 1.66 -17.66 -0.60
N ASN A 27 1.99 -16.59 0.11
CA ASN A 27 2.58 -15.41 -0.52
C ASN A 27 3.96 -15.79 -1.06
N ILE A 28 4.14 -15.62 -2.38
CA ILE A 28 5.41 -15.85 -3.06
C ILE A 28 6.06 -14.49 -3.26
N PHE A 29 7.25 -14.33 -2.69
CA PHE A 29 7.98 -13.07 -2.75
C PHE A 29 9.27 -13.22 -3.56
N ASN A 30 9.71 -12.13 -4.17
CA ASN A 30 11.07 -12.02 -4.65
C ASN A 30 12.05 -12.09 -3.45
N SER A 31 13.16 -12.83 -3.58
CA SER A 31 14.14 -13.00 -2.51
C SER A 31 14.68 -11.67 -1.97
N LYS A 32 14.81 -10.65 -2.83
CA LYS A 32 15.22 -9.29 -2.44
C LYS A 32 14.28 -8.65 -1.41
N LEU A 33 13.01 -9.06 -1.39
CA LEU A 33 11.97 -8.51 -0.51
C LEU A 33 11.69 -9.40 0.71
N VAL A 34 12.59 -10.35 1.01
CA VAL A 34 12.46 -11.25 2.16
C VAL A 34 13.78 -11.45 2.89
N LEU A 35 14.88 -11.64 2.15
CA LEU A 35 16.18 -11.96 2.72
C LEU A 35 16.91 -10.68 3.11
N ALA A 36 17.21 -10.53 4.39
CA ALA A 36 18.02 -9.43 4.90
C ALA A 36 18.86 -9.88 6.10
N SER A 37 20.14 -9.49 6.09
CA SER A 37 21.03 -9.57 7.24
C SER A 37 21.75 -8.22 7.44
N PRO A 38 22.25 -7.91 8.65
CA PRO A 38 22.96 -6.66 8.91
C PRO A 38 24.17 -6.42 8.00
N GLU A 39 24.78 -7.50 7.49
CA GLU A 39 25.95 -7.47 6.62
C GLU A 39 25.59 -7.27 5.14
N THR A 40 24.34 -7.54 4.75
CA THR A 40 23.93 -7.66 3.33
C THR A 40 22.79 -6.73 2.92
N ALA A 41 22.05 -6.17 3.88
CA ALA A 41 20.89 -5.33 3.64
C ALA A 41 21.07 -3.96 4.28
N THR A 42 20.66 -2.92 3.56
CA THR A 42 20.63 -1.54 4.06
C THR A 42 19.37 -1.28 4.89
N ASP A 43 19.34 -0.19 5.66
CA ASP A 43 18.12 0.25 6.36
C ASP A 43 16.94 0.45 5.40
N ALA A 44 17.21 0.91 4.18
CA ALA A 44 16.21 1.05 3.13
C ALA A 44 15.65 -0.30 2.67
N ASP A 45 16.49 -1.34 2.59
CA ASP A 45 16.04 -2.70 2.27
C ASP A 45 15.18 -3.26 3.40
N TYR A 46 15.56 -3.07 4.67
CA TYR A 46 14.75 -3.46 5.83
C TYR A 46 13.38 -2.77 5.83
N ALA A 47 13.34 -1.45 5.56
CA ALA A 47 12.08 -0.70 5.45
C ALA A 47 11.22 -1.18 4.27
N ALA A 48 11.83 -1.51 3.14
CA ALA A 48 11.13 -2.05 1.98
C ALA A 48 10.53 -3.43 2.27
N ILE A 49 11.28 -4.32 2.92
CA ILE A 49 10.81 -5.65 3.34
C ILE A 49 9.64 -5.52 4.31
N LEU A 50 9.73 -4.61 5.29
CA LEU A 50 8.64 -4.33 6.22
C LEU A 50 7.37 -3.89 5.50
N GLY A 51 7.48 -2.89 4.63
CA GLY A 51 6.35 -2.35 3.86
C GLY A 51 5.71 -3.40 2.95
N VAL A 52 6.51 -4.15 2.18
CA VAL A 52 6.00 -5.16 1.24
C VAL A 52 5.37 -6.34 1.95
N ILE A 53 5.97 -6.86 3.03
CA ILE A 53 5.34 -7.94 3.81
C ILE A 53 4.01 -7.47 4.40
N GLY A 54 3.95 -6.23 4.90
CA GLY A 54 2.69 -5.62 5.35
C GLY A 54 1.66 -5.54 4.24
N HIS A 55 2.04 -4.99 3.07
CA HIS A 55 1.19 -4.89 1.89
C HIS A 55 0.52 -6.21 1.51
N GLU A 56 1.32 -7.27 1.34
CA GLU A 56 0.79 -8.58 0.96
C GLU A 56 -0.06 -9.22 2.06
N TYR A 57 0.23 -8.94 3.33
CA TYR A 57 -0.63 -9.37 4.43
C TYR A 57 -1.98 -8.64 4.41
N PHE A 58 -1.98 -7.33 4.20
CA PHE A 58 -3.19 -6.50 4.21
C PHE A 58 -4.16 -6.87 3.08
N HIS A 59 -3.66 -7.35 1.95
CA HIS A 59 -4.48 -7.93 0.88
C HIS A 59 -5.38 -9.09 1.35
N SER A 60 -5.08 -9.76 2.46
CA SER A 60 -5.95 -10.79 3.05
C SER A 60 -7.39 -10.28 3.27
N TRP A 61 -7.55 -9.01 3.61
CA TRP A 61 -8.86 -8.34 3.68
C TRP A 61 -9.14 -7.51 2.44
N THR A 62 -8.22 -6.60 2.07
CA THR A 62 -8.40 -5.62 0.99
C THR A 62 -7.91 -6.16 -0.35
N GLY A 63 -8.64 -7.14 -0.89
CA GLY A 63 -8.37 -7.75 -2.19
C GLY A 63 -8.72 -9.24 -2.24
N ASN A 64 -8.64 -9.93 -1.10
CA ASN A 64 -8.93 -11.35 -0.98
C ASN A 64 -10.33 -11.65 -0.44
N ARG A 65 -10.68 -11.18 0.76
CA ARG A 65 -12.03 -11.34 1.34
C ARG A 65 -13.05 -10.47 0.62
N VAL A 66 -12.70 -9.19 0.41
CA VAL A 66 -13.42 -8.31 -0.50
C VAL A 66 -12.57 -8.16 -1.74
N THR A 67 -13.08 -8.65 -2.87
CA THR A 67 -12.35 -8.68 -4.15
C THR A 67 -13.04 -7.84 -5.21
N CYS A 68 -12.34 -7.58 -6.32
CA CYS A 68 -12.85 -6.74 -7.41
C CYS A 68 -13.85 -7.53 -8.26
N GLY A 69 -15.01 -6.93 -8.56
CA GLY A 69 -16.00 -7.53 -9.47
C GLY A 69 -15.53 -7.56 -10.93
N ASP A 70 -14.67 -6.61 -11.29
CA ASP A 70 -14.01 -6.51 -12.59
C ASP A 70 -12.64 -5.82 -12.44
N TRP A 71 -11.81 -5.91 -13.47
CA TRP A 71 -10.45 -5.38 -13.44
C TRP A 71 -10.33 -3.86 -13.52
N PHE A 72 -11.37 -3.13 -13.92
CA PHE A 72 -11.35 -1.67 -13.87
C PHE A 72 -11.31 -1.18 -12.41
N GLN A 73 -11.84 -1.98 -11.48
CA GLN A 73 -11.80 -1.69 -10.04
C GLN A 73 -10.46 -2.01 -9.38
N LEU A 74 -9.39 -2.26 -10.12
CA LEU A 74 -8.10 -2.67 -9.55
C LEU A 74 -7.59 -1.69 -8.46
N SER A 75 -7.85 -0.39 -8.61
CA SER A 75 -7.52 0.63 -7.61
C SER A 75 -8.24 0.44 -6.27
N LEU A 76 -9.40 -0.22 -6.24
CA LEU A 76 -10.10 -0.55 -5.00
C LEU A 76 -9.26 -1.45 -4.10
N LYS A 77 -8.64 -2.50 -4.67
CA LYS A 77 -7.76 -3.37 -3.89
C LYS A 77 -6.38 -2.75 -3.72
N GLU A 78 -5.82 -2.20 -4.79
CA GLU A 78 -4.42 -1.77 -4.80
C GLU A 78 -4.22 -0.43 -4.10
N GLY A 79 -5.03 0.57 -4.42
CA GLY A 79 -4.97 1.88 -3.78
C GLY A 79 -5.21 1.80 -2.27
N LEU A 80 -6.20 1.00 -1.85
CA LEU A 80 -6.50 0.80 -0.42
C LEU A 80 -5.40 0.03 0.32
N THR A 81 -4.80 -0.98 -0.33
CA THR A 81 -3.71 -1.74 0.29
C THR A 81 -2.43 -0.90 0.35
N VAL A 82 -2.16 -0.08 -0.67
CA VAL A 82 -1.07 0.91 -0.64
C VAL A 82 -1.27 1.92 0.49
N PHE A 83 -2.48 2.43 0.68
CA PHE A 83 -2.79 3.30 1.81
C PHE A 83 -2.48 2.60 3.15
N ARG A 84 -2.93 1.36 3.33
CA ARG A 84 -2.68 0.58 4.55
C ARG A 84 -1.18 0.33 4.80
N ASP A 85 -0.40 0.02 3.77
CA ASP A 85 1.06 -0.13 3.93
C ASP A 85 1.77 1.19 4.26
N GLN A 86 1.26 2.32 3.77
CA GLN A 86 1.83 3.64 4.06
C GLN A 86 1.60 4.03 5.51
N GLU A 87 0.40 3.81 6.03
CA GLU A 87 0.07 4.05 7.44
C GLU A 87 0.85 3.09 8.36
N PHE A 88 0.92 1.80 8.01
CA PHE A 88 1.71 0.81 8.74
C PHE A 88 3.20 1.21 8.81
N SER A 89 3.81 1.53 7.67
CA SER A 89 5.21 1.96 7.62
C SER A 89 5.45 3.26 8.39
N SER A 90 4.46 4.16 8.42
CA SER A 90 4.52 5.42 9.16
C SER A 90 4.50 5.20 10.67
N ASP A 91 3.68 4.26 11.15
CA ASP A 91 3.57 3.92 12.57
C ASP A 91 4.76 3.08 13.07
N MET A 92 5.29 2.19 12.24
CA MET A 92 6.47 1.36 12.59
C MET A 92 7.78 2.14 12.53
N GLY A 93 7.82 3.24 11.78
CA GLY A 93 9.01 4.05 11.57
C GLY A 93 8.74 5.52 11.86
N SER A 94 9.02 6.36 10.86
CA SER A 94 8.81 7.81 10.95
C SER A 94 7.77 8.26 9.93
N SER A 95 6.61 8.69 10.42
CA SER A 95 5.52 9.25 9.60
C SER A 95 5.99 10.39 8.69
N THR A 96 6.85 11.29 9.18
CA THR A 96 7.39 12.40 8.37
C THR A 96 8.27 11.88 7.23
N VAL A 97 9.20 10.95 7.53
CA VAL A 97 10.10 10.39 6.51
C VAL A 97 9.32 9.61 5.47
N LYS A 98 8.37 8.78 5.91
CA LYS A 98 7.50 7.99 5.03
C LYS A 98 6.69 8.90 4.11
N ARG A 99 6.05 9.94 4.65
CA ARG A 99 5.28 10.89 3.84
C ARG A 99 6.14 11.65 2.83
N ILE A 100 7.35 12.07 3.20
CA ILE A 100 8.29 12.71 2.27
C ILE A 100 8.65 11.74 1.14
N ALA A 101 8.94 10.47 1.46
CA ALA A 101 9.28 9.45 0.47
C ALA A 101 8.12 9.19 -0.50
N ASP A 102 6.89 9.11 0.00
CA ASP A 102 5.71 8.86 -0.84
C ASP A 102 5.37 10.06 -1.74
N VAL A 103 5.49 11.29 -1.22
CA VAL A 103 5.34 12.50 -2.04
C VAL A 103 6.45 12.60 -3.09
N SER A 104 7.68 12.22 -2.75
CA SER A 104 8.79 12.15 -3.70
C SER A 104 8.49 11.16 -4.83
N LYS A 105 7.96 9.97 -4.51
CA LYS A 105 7.52 8.97 -5.50
C LYS A 105 6.40 9.51 -6.39
N LEU A 106 5.40 10.20 -5.82
CA LEU A 106 4.34 10.85 -6.58
C LEU A 106 4.92 11.82 -7.62
N ARG A 107 5.80 12.73 -7.20
CA ARG A 107 6.38 13.74 -8.10
C ARG A 107 7.27 13.12 -9.17
N THR A 108 8.03 12.10 -8.82
CA THR A 108 9.02 11.48 -9.71
C THR A 108 8.37 10.52 -10.71
N TYR A 109 7.32 9.83 -10.31
CA TYR A 109 6.75 8.72 -11.09
C TYR A 109 5.29 8.95 -11.50
N GLN A 110 4.43 9.39 -10.57
CA GLN A 110 3.00 9.59 -10.84
C GLN A 110 2.75 10.78 -11.78
N TYR A 111 3.29 11.96 -11.45
CA TYR A 111 2.98 13.19 -12.20
C TYR A 111 3.40 13.12 -13.68
N PRO A 112 4.58 12.59 -14.02
CA PRO A 112 4.96 12.44 -15.43
C PRO A 112 4.05 11.48 -16.21
N GLN A 113 3.46 10.49 -15.55
CA GLN A 113 2.53 9.55 -16.21
C GLN A 113 1.16 10.18 -16.42
N ASP A 114 0.67 10.93 -15.43
CA ASP A 114 -0.61 11.63 -15.49
C ASP A 114 -0.57 12.79 -16.50
N SER A 115 0.63 13.28 -16.84
CA SER A 115 0.86 14.26 -17.91
C SER A 115 1.29 13.61 -19.24
N GLY A 116 1.32 12.28 -19.30
CA GLY A 116 1.83 11.52 -20.43
C GLY A 116 0.75 11.01 -21.38
N PRO A 117 1.13 10.40 -22.51
CA PRO A 117 0.18 9.87 -23.50
C PRO A 117 -0.64 8.67 -22.99
N MET A 118 -0.28 8.12 -21.82
CA MET A 118 -0.97 7.01 -21.16
C MET A 118 -1.77 7.49 -19.94
N ALA A 119 -1.99 8.80 -19.78
CA ALA A 119 -2.78 9.34 -18.68
C ALA A 119 -4.19 8.73 -18.69
N HIS A 120 -4.65 8.30 -17.51
CA HIS A 120 -5.97 7.73 -17.32
C HIS A 120 -6.44 7.98 -15.88
N PRO A 121 -7.75 8.00 -15.61
CA PRO A 121 -8.26 8.06 -14.25
C PRO A 121 -7.84 6.83 -13.42
N VAL A 122 -7.78 6.98 -12.10
CA VAL A 122 -7.49 5.91 -11.13
C VAL A 122 -8.35 4.66 -11.36
N ARG A 123 -9.59 4.84 -11.80
CA ARG A 123 -10.45 3.80 -12.37
C ARG A 123 -10.53 3.99 -13.89
N PRO A 124 -9.71 3.28 -14.69
CA PRO A 124 -9.71 3.45 -16.15
C PRO A 124 -11.08 3.13 -16.77
N HIS A 125 -11.39 3.76 -17.89
CA HIS A 125 -12.62 3.48 -18.65
C HIS A 125 -12.45 2.40 -19.71
N SER A 126 -11.21 2.15 -20.14
CA SER A 126 -10.88 1.12 -21.13
C SER A 126 -9.43 0.65 -20.96
N TYR A 127 -9.14 -0.58 -21.36
CA TYR A 127 -7.78 -1.12 -21.50
C TYR A 127 -7.74 -2.14 -22.64
N ILE A 128 -6.56 -2.35 -23.23
CA ILE A 128 -6.37 -3.32 -24.31
C ILE A 128 -5.90 -4.68 -23.76
N LYS A 129 -4.98 -4.67 -22.80
CA LYS A 129 -4.50 -5.88 -22.10
C LYS A 129 -4.44 -5.64 -20.62
N ILE A 130 -4.80 -6.64 -19.83
CA ILE A 130 -4.69 -6.57 -18.38
C ILE A 130 -3.24 -6.42 -17.92
N ASP A 131 -2.30 -7.02 -18.66
CA ASP A 131 -0.86 -6.91 -18.41
C ASP A 131 -0.36 -5.45 -18.42
N ASN A 132 -1.10 -4.54 -19.07
CA ASN A 132 -0.78 -3.12 -19.02
C ASN A 132 -0.80 -2.59 -17.58
N PHE A 133 -1.70 -3.09 -16.73
CA PHE A 133 -1.79 -2.73 -15.30
C PHE A 133 -0.60 -3.19 -14.46
N TYR A 134 0.10 -4.23 -14.91
CA TYR A 134 1.26 -4.81 -14.24
C TYR A 134 2.59 -4.35 -14.84
N THR A 135 2.58 -3.61 -15.94
CA THR A 135 3.78 -3.16 -16.66
C THR A 135 3.97 -1.64 -16.51
N GLY A 136 4.61 -1.24 -15.41
CA GLY A 136 5.26 0.06 -15.22
C GLY A 136 4.35 1.29 -15.11
N LYS A 137 3.58 1.63 -16.16
CA LYS A 137 2.93 2.95 -16.31
C LYS A 137 1.45 3.03 -15.96
N PHE A 138 0.65 1.97 -16.09
CA PHE A 138 -0.72 1.98 -15.50
C PHE A 138 -0.68 1.69 -14.00
N GLN A 139 0.32 0.91 -13.57
CA GLN A 139 0.49 0.49 -12.19
C GLN A 139 0.59 1.68 -11.24
N ILE A 140 1.42 2.68 -11.57
CA ILE A 140 1.66 3.79 -10.65
C ILE A 140 0.39 4.64 -10.44
N ILE A 141 -0.39 4.93 -11.49
CA ILE A 141 -1.65 5.67 -11.37
C ILE A 141 -2.70 4.91 -10.55
N VAL A 142 -2.90 3.63 -10.83
CA VAL A 142 -3.90 2.80 -10.12
C VAL A 142 -3.54 2.64 -8.64
N TYR A 143 -2.26 2.51 -8.31
CA TYR A 143 -1.79 2.22 -6.95
C TYR A 143 -1.57 3.50 -6.15
N ILE A 144 -0.70 4.40 -6.63
CA ILE A 144 -0.31 5.61 -5.91
C ILE A 144 -1.37 6.71 -6.06
N GLY A 145 -1.92 6.87 -7.26
CA GLY A 145 -3.06 7.77 -7.49
C GLY A 145 -4.30 7.35 -6.68
N GLY A 146 -4.62 6.05 -6.66
CA GLY A 146 -5.73 5.52 -5.86
C GLY A 146 -5.54 5.70 -4.35
N CYS A 147 -4.32 5.49 -3.84
CA CYS A 147 -4.00 5.82 -2.45
C CYS A 147 -4.17 7.31 -2.14
N LEU A 148 -3.73 8.20 -3.04
CA LEU A 148 -3.89 9.65 -2.86
C LEU A 148 -5.39 10.05 -2.85
N GLU A 149 -6.20 9.46 -3.71
CA GLU A 149 -7.65 9.71 -3.72
C GLU A 149 -8.31 9.30 -2.39
N LEU A 150 -7.90 8.17 -1.81
CA LEU A 150 -8.35 7.76 -0.48
C LEU A 150 -7.93 8.74 0.61
N TYR A 151 -6.69 9.24 0.60
CA TYR A 151 -6.28 10.30 1.53
C TYR A 151 -7.19 11.53 1.40
N LEU A 152 -7.43 12.01 0.18
CA LEU A 152 -8.30 13.16 -0.05
C LEU A 152 -9.72 12.90 0.46
N GLN A 153 -10.29 11.72 0.17
CA GLN A 153 -11.59 11.34 0.67
C GLN A 153 -11.65 11.34 2.20
N LEU A 154 -10.65 10.79 2.91
CA LEU A 154 -10.60 10.79 4.37
C LEU A 154 -10.43 12.22 4.95
N PHE A 155 -9.59 13.05 4.31
CA PHE A 155 -9.42 14.46 4.70
C PHE A 155 -10.72 15.26 4.53
N TYR A 156 -11.46 15.06 3.44
CA TYR A 156 -12.68 15.80 3.14
C TYR A 156 -13.94 15.22 3.80
N ALA A 157 -13.99 13.91 4.04
CA ALA A 157 -15.11 13.24 4.71
C ALA A 157 -15.07 13.36 6.25
N GLY A 158 -14.02 13.96 6.82
CA GLY A 158 -13.94 14.22 8.25
C GLY A 158 -13.72 12.99 9.14
N GLY A 159 -13.20 11.87 8.62
CA GLY A 159 -12.91 10.67 9.42
C GLY A 159 -11.80 9.83 8.78
N PHE A 160 -10.82 9.23 9.46
CA PHE A 160 -10.63 8.91 10.89
C PHE A 160 -10.10 10.08 11.75
N ALA A 161 -11.00 10.84 12.37
CA ALA A 161 -10.67 11.55 13.61
C ALA A 161 -10.72 10.55 14.77
N GLY A 162 -9.83 9.54 14.72
CA GLY A 162 -9.30 9.00 15.95
C GLY A 162 -8.41 10.09 16.51
N GLU A 163 -8.98 10.92 17.38
CA GLU A 163 -8.25 11.83 18.25
C GLU A 163 -7.30 10.95 19.07
N LYS A 164 -6.13 10.60 18.50
CA LYS A 164 -4.99 10.13 19.28
C LYS A 164 -4.71 11.31 20.20
N GLN A 165 -5.24 11.26 21.42
CA GLN A 165 -4.65 11.90 22.58
C GLN A 165 -3.21 11.37 22.73
N ARG A 166 -2.33 11.79 21.81
CA ARG A 166 -0.89 11.64 21.95
C ARG A 166 -0.49 12.68 22.97
N GLY A 167 -0.51 12.26 24.22
CA GLY A 167 -0.08 13.04 25.35
C GLY A 167 1.26 13.70 25.07
N ARG A 168 1.26 15.03 25.13
CA ARG A 168 2.44 15.78 25.53
C ARG A 168 2.87 15.26 26.90
N ARG A 169 4.02 14.59 26.95
CA ARG A 169 4.99 14.71 28.04
C ARG A 169 6.38 14.61 27.44
#